data_AF-A0A1D6L541-F1
#
_entry.id   AF-A0A1D6L541-F1
#
_cell.length_a   1.000
_cell.length_b   1.000
_cell.length_c   1.000
_cell.angle_alpha   90.00
_cell.angle_beta   90.00
_cell.angle_gamma   90.00
#
_symmetry.space_group_name_H-M   'P 1'
#
loop_
_entity.id
_entity.type
_entity.pdbx_description
1 polymer ?
#
loop_
_entity_poly.entity_id
_entity_poly.type
_entity_poly.pdbx_seq_one_letter_code
_entity_poly.pdbx_strand_id
1 'polypeptide(L)'
;MGFFQGKTSKQTARVKKLLGLALSRLAIARRPRLARRSIYRSDVGQLLSLGYLHRALLRAERVIEEDNMLQAFDIIELCCKRLVEHAAHLDKPRECGEEIREAAAGIMFAARWCGDLPELQVARTILEDKFGSDMAVIAKEGTSIVDPMLVWKLSGDKTNMELKKKVTKEIAVENSFMVDFSELQLQKCHTRISGHKDPGANIINRCAGTKSHTCDESWYRIECHIFTI
;
A
#
# COMPACT_ATOMS: atom_id res chain seq x y z
N MET A 1 32.21 -29.79 -19.92
CA MET A 1 31.08 -29.17 -19.20
C MET A 1 31.14 -27.66 -19.46
N GLY A 2 30.17 -27.04 -20.15
CA GLY A 2 30.31 -25.62 -20.53
C GLY A 2 29.11 -24.92 -21.17
N PHE A 3 27.88 -25.41 -20.98
CA PHE A 3 26.70 -24.89 -21.71
C PHE A 3 25.80 -23.91 -20.92
N PHE A 4 26.14 -23.56 -19.68
CA PHE A 4 25.27 -22.72 -18.84
C PHE A 4 25.56 -21.21 -18.89
N GLN A 5 26.76 -20.76 -19.26
CA GLN A 5 27.12 -19.33 -19.24
C GLN A 5 26.43 -18.49 -20.33
N GLY A 6 26.03 -19.08 -21.46
CA GLY A 6 25.36 -18.34 -22.55
C GLY A 6 23.92 -17.93 -22.22
N LYS A 7 23.21 -18.71 -21.38
CA LYS A 7 21.81 -18.41 -21.01
C LYS A 7 21.72 -17.27 -20.00
N THR A 8 22.66 -17.22 -19.04
CA THR A 8 22.65 -16.22 -17.96
C THR A 8 22.92 -14.80 -18.48
N SER A 9 23.88 -14.65 -19.40
CA SER A 9 24.23 -13.35 -19.99
C SER A 9 23.07 -12.73 -20.78
N LYS A 10 22.33 -13.54 -21.55
CA LYS A 10 21.14 -13.08 -22.30
C LYS A 10 20.01 -12.64 -21.35
N GLN A 11 19.82 -13.35 -20.24
CA GLN A 11 18.85 -12.98 -19.21
C GLN A 11 19.23 -11.67 -18.51
N THR A 12 20.52 -11.46 -18.21
CA THR A 12 21.01 -10.22 -17.58
C THR A 12 20.80 -9.00 -18.46
N ALA A 13 21.11 -9.10 -19.76
CA ALA A 13 20.81 -8.03 -20.72
C ALA A 13 19.31 -7.70 -20.78
N ARG A 14 18.46 -8.74 -20.72
CA ARG A 14 17.00 -8.59 -20.71
C ARG A 14 16.51 -7.91 -19.43
N VAL A 15 16.98 -8.32 -18.26
CA VAL A 15 16.64 -7.70 -16.97
C VAL A 15 17.07 -6.24 -16.96
N LYS A 16 18.30 -5.93 -17.39
CA LYS A 16 18.79 -4.55 -17.47
C LYS A 16 17.87 -3.67 -18.35
N LYS A 17 17.44 -4.18 -19.50
CA LYS A 17 16.50 -3.47 -20.38
C LYS A 17 15.13 -3.29 -19.71
N LEU A 18 14.60 -4.32 -19.07
CA LEU A 18 13.31 -4.27 -18.37
C LEU A 18 13.33 -3.26 -17.22
N LEU A 19 14.40 -3.24 -16.42
CA LEU A 19 14.56 -2.28 -15.32
C LEU A 19 14.68 -0.84 -15.85
N GLY A 20 15.37 -0.64 -16.98
CA GLY A 20 15.41 0.66 -17.65
C GLY A 20 14.02 1.15 -18.09
N LEU A 21 13.21 0.25 -18.67
CA LEU A 21 11.82 0.57 -19.03
C LEU A 21 10.94 0.82 -17.79
N ALA A 22 11.14 0.04 -16.73
CA ALA A 22 10.42 0.22 -15.46
C ALA A 22 10.68 1.61 -14.85
N LEU A 23 11.93 2.11 -14.92
CA LEU A 23 12.28 3.48 -14.49
C LEU A 23 11.52 4.54 -15.30
N SER A 24 11.47 4.40 -16.63
CA SER A 24 10.70 5.32 -17.47
C SER A 24 9.20 5.28 -17.15
N ARG A 25 8.65 4.08 -16.89
CA ARG A 25 7.23 3.89 -16.57
C ARG A 25 6.87 4.36 -15.17
N LEU A 26 7.77 4.22 -14.19
CA LEU A 26 7.61 4.75 -12.83
C LEU A 26 7.34 6.26 -12.86
N ALA A 27 8.08 7.02 -13.68
CA ALA A 27 7.88 8.45 -13.84
C ALA A 27 6.46 8.81 -14.33
N ILE A 28 5.86 7.96 -15.16
CA ILE A 28 4.49 8.11 -15.66
C ILE A 28 3.48 7.67 -14.58
N ALA A 29 3.73 6.53 -13.92
CA ALA A 29 2.86 5.95 -12.90
C ALA A 29 2.71 6.83 -11.65
N ARG A 30 3.69 7.70 -11.35
CA ARG A 30 3.61 8.70 -10.27
C ARG A 30 2.50 9.73 -10.48
N ARG A 31 2.22 10.12 -11.73
CA ARG A 31 1.26 11.20 -12.05
C ARG A 31 -0.17 10.93 -11.53
N PRO A 32 -0.81 9.79 -11.85
CA PRO A 32 -2.15 9.51 -11.35
C PRO A 32 -2.20 9.35 -9.82
N ARG A 33 -1.12 8.85 -9.19
CA ARG A 33 -0.99 8.75 -7.73
C ARG A 33 -0.99 10.12 -7.06
N LEU A 34 -0.19 11.05 -7.59
CA LEU A 34 -0.14 12.44 -7.11
C LEU A 34 -1.48 13.16 -7.28
N ALA A 35 -2.18 12.93 -8.40
CA ALA A 35 -3.50 13.49 -8.64
C ALA A 35 -4.52 12.99 -7.59
N ARG A 36 -4.58 11.67 -7.36
CA ARG A 36 -5.46 11.09 -6.33
C ARG A 36 -5.14 11.60 -4.94
N ARG A 37 -3.86 11.69 -4.57
CA ARG A 37 -3.43 12.28 -3.30
C ARG A 37 -3.97 13.70 -3.12
N SER A 38 -3.85 14.54 -4.16
CA SER A 38 -4.33 15.92 -4.11
C SER A 38 -5.85 15.99 -3.92
N ILE A 39 -6.60 15.17 -4.65
CA ILE A 39 -8.06 15.06 -4.51
C ILE A 39 -8.42 14.64 -3.09
N TYR A 40 -7.78 13.59 -2.57
CA TYR A 40 -8.07 13.08 -1.22
C TYR A 40 -7.74 14.09 -0.12
N ARG A 41 -6.65 14.87 -0.27
CA ARG A 41 -6.35 15.97 0.67
C ARG A 41 -7.41 17.07 0.63
N SER A 42 -7.87 17.45 -0.57
CA SER A 42 -8.95 18.44 -0.71
C SER A 42 -10.23 17.95 -0.05
N ASP A 43 -10.61 16.70 -0.28
CA ASP A 43 -11.80 16.09 0.32
C ASP A 43 -11.72 16.02 1.85
N VAL A 44 -10.54 15.74 2.42
CA VAL A 44 -10.35 15.82 3.88
C VAL A 44 -10.65 17.23 4.38
N GLY A 45 -10.10 18.26 3.73
CA GLY A 45 -10.36 19.66 4.08
C GLY A 45 -11.85 20.02 4.02
N GLN A 46 -12.55 19.59 2.97
CA GLN A 46 -13.99 19.80 2.83
C GLN A 46 -14.81 19.05 3.90
N LEU A 47 -14.43 17.81 4.23
CA LEU A 47 -15.11 17.04 5.27
C LEU A 47 -14.92 17.65 6.66
N LEU A 48 -13.74 18.23 6.92
CA LEU A 48 -13.46 18.96 8.15
C LEU A 48 -14.28 20.25 8.25
N SER A 49 -14.46 21.00 7.16
CA SER A 49 -15.29 22.21 7.17
C SER A 49 -16.76 21.92 7.42
N LEU A 50 -17.24 20.73 7.03
CA LEU A 50 -18.59 20.22 7.30
C LEU A 50 -18.74 19.59 8.70
N GLY A 51 -17.66 19.46 9.48
CA GLY A 51 -17.68 18.82 10.80
C GLY A 51 -17.73 17.28 10.78
N TYR A 52 -17.54 16.64 9.61
CA TYR A 52 -17.60 15.18 9.48
C TYR A 52 -16.25 14.50 9.80
N LEU A 53 -15.83 14.56 11.06
CA LEU A 53 -14.52 14.08 11.51
C LEU A 53 -14.26 12.60 11.19
N HIS A 54 -15.22 11.71 11.42
CA HIS A 54 -15.06 10.29 11.13
C HIS A 54 -14.82 10.02 9.64
N ARG A 55 -15.56 10.70 8.75
CA ARG A 55 -15.38 10.60 7.29
C ARG A 55 -14.05 11.21 6.86
N ALA A 56 -13.64 12.32 7.46
CA ALA A 56 -12.35 12.95 7.20
C ALA A 56 -11.20 11.98 7.54
N LEU A 57 -11.28 11.22 8.63
CA LEU A 57 -10.29 10.20 8.98
C LEU A 57 -10.22 9.03 7.98
N LEU A 58 -11.37 8.55 7.50
CA LEU A 58 -11.42 7.53 6.43
C LEU A 58 -10.81 8.07 5.12
N ARG A 59 -11.01 9.36 4.83
CA ARG A 59 -10.40 10.00 3.66
C ARG A 59 -8.89 10.22 3.84
N ALA A 60 -8.44 10.55 5.05
CA ALA A 60 -7.03 10.69 5.39
C ALA A 60 -6.27 9.36 5.28
N GLU A 61 -6.92 8.23 5.56
CA GLU A 61 -6.35 6.91 5.27
C GLU A 61 -6.01 6.74 3.78
N ARG A 62 -6.89 7.19 2.87
CA ARG A 62 -6.60 7.16 1.43
C ARG A 62 -5.43 8.08 1.05
N VAL A 63 -5.26 9.21 1.72
CA VAL A 63 -4.06 10.08 1.53
C VAL A 63 -2.80 9.31 1.92
N ILE A 64 -2.81 8.65 3.08
CA ILE A 64 -1.69 7.83 3.57
C ILE A 64 -1.35 6.71 2.58
N GLU A 65 -2.37 6.04 2.02
CA GLU A 65 -2.16 4.98 1.02
C GLU A 65 -1.42 5.50 -0.22
N GLU A 66 -1.83 6.65 -0.75
CA GLU A 66 -1.18 7.22 -1.94
C GLU A 66 0.23 7.72 -1.64
N ASP A 67 0.47 8.35 -0.49
CA ASP A 67 1.81 8.76 -0.07
C ASP A 67 2.73 7.56 0.18
N ASN A 68 2.23 6.49 0.77
CA ASN A 68 3.00 5.27 0.97
C ASN A 68 3.39 4.61 -0.36
N MET A 69 2.48 4.57 -1.34
CA MET A 69 2.79 4.08 -2.68
C MET A 69 3.82 4.96 -3.40
N LEU A 70 3.73 6.28 -3.27
CA LEU A 70 4.72 7.20 -3.85
C LEU A 70 6.11 7.00 -3.25
N GLN A 71 6.21 6.84 -1.92
CA GLN A 71 7.46 6.54 -1.24
C GLN A 71 8.00 5.15 -1.61
N ALA A 72 7.12 4.16 -1.78
CA ALA A 72 7.52 2.85 -2.29
C ALA A 72 8.10 2.94 -3.71
N PHE A 73 7.54 3.79 -4.59
CA PHE A 73 8.12 4.04 -5.91
C PHE A 73 9.54 4.63 -5.84
N ASP A 74 9.85 5.48 -4.86
CA ASP A 74 11.21 5.99 -4.65
C ASP A 74 12.20 4.89 -4.31
N ILE A 75 11.80 3.97 -3.42
CA ILE A 75 12.64 2.82 -3.04
C ILE A 75 12.82 1.87 -4.23
N ILE A 76 11.75 1.56 -4.96
CA ILE A 76 11.80 0.70 -6.15
C ILE A 76 12.70 1.32 -7.22
N GLU A 77 12.63 2.64 -7.43
CA GLU A 77 13.49 3.36 -8.36
C GLU A 77 14.97 3.20 -7.99
N LEU A 78 15.31 3.30 -6.70
CA LEU A 78 16.66 3.08 -6.19
C LEU A 78 17.12 1.63 -6.42
N CYS A 79 16.27 0.64 -6.12
CA CYS A 79 16.57 -0.77 -6.38
C CYS A 79 16.82 -1.03 -7.88
N CYS A 80 15.98 -0.50 -8.76
CA CYS A 80 16.16 -0.61 -10.21
C CYS A 80 17.50 -0.02 -10.66
N LYS A 81 17.86 1.19 -10.18
CA LYS A 81 19.13 1.84 -10.52
C LYS A 81 20.33 1.01 -10.06
N ARG A 82 20.31 0.52 -8.82
CA ARG A 82 21.38 -0.32 -8.26
C ARG A 82 21.59 -1.60 -9.07
N LEU A 83 20.51 -2.28 -9.45
CA LEU A 83 20.59 -3.49 -10.27
C LEU A 83 21.07 -3.22 -11.70
N VAL A 84 20.74 -2.07 -12.27
CA VAL A 84 21.21 -1.67 -13.63
C VAL A 84 22.70 -1.34 -13.62
N GLU A 85 23.18 -0.66 -12.58
CA GLU A 85 24.58 -0.31 -12.38
C GLU A 85 25.45 -1.56 -12.17
N HIS A 86 25.01 -2.46 -11.30
CA HIS A 86 25.74 -3.70 -10.99
C HIS A 86 25.28 -4.91 -11.80
N ALA A 87 24.66 -4.70 -12.97
CA ALA A 87 24.06 -5.77 -13.77
C ALA A 87 25.04 -6.92 -14.11
N ALA A 88 26.33 -6.63 -14.27
CA ALA A 88 27.35 -7.65 -14.55
C ALA A 88 27.46 -8.72 -13.43
N HIS A 89 27.16 -8.36 -12.18
CA HIS A 89 27.18 -9.30 -11.05
C HIS A 89 25.98 -10.25 -11.06
N LEU A 90 24.89 -9.91 -11.76
CA LEU A 90 23.70 -10.77 -11.89
C LEU A 90 23.97 -12.05 -12.70
N ASP A 91 25.10 -12.14 -13.40
CA ASP A 91 25.55 -13.37 -14.04
C ASP A 91 26.20 -14.36 -13.06
N LYS A 92 26.61 -13.89 -11.89
CA LYS A 92 27.22 -14.68 -10.82
C LYS A 92 26.49 -14.46 -9.49
N PRO A 93 25.25 -14.98 -9.34
CA PRO A 93 24.41 -14.72 -8.18
C PRO A 93 25.04 -15.17 -6.84
N ARG A 94 25.97 -16.12 -6.85
CA ARG A 94 26.72 -16.58 -5.67
C ARG A 94 27.82 -15.62 -5.20
N GLU A 95 28.28 -14.72 -6.08
CA GLU A 95 29.31 -13.71 -5.80
C GLU A 95 28.70 -12.31 -5.58
N CYS A 96 27.37 -12.19 -5.60
CA CYS A 96 26.69 -10.91 -5.38
C CYS A 96 26.79 -10.46 -3.91
N GLY A 97 27.19 -9.21 -3.71
CA GLY A 97 27.12 -8.56 -2.40
C GLY A 97 25.68 -8.43 -1.89
N GLU A 98 25.53 -8.23 -0.58
CA GLU A 98 24.22 -8.15 0.08
C GLU A 98 23.33 -7.05 -0.53
N GLU A 99 23.89 -5.91 -0.88
CA GLU A 99 23.15 -4.78 -1.47
C GLU A 99 22.45 -5.13 -2.79
N ILE A 100 23.04 -6.00 -3.61
CA ILE A 100 22.46 -6.45 -4.89
C ILE A 100 21.36 -7.47 -4.62
N ARG A 101 21.56 -8.36 -3.65
CA ARG A 101 20.52 -9.32 -3.25
C ARG A 101 19.32 -8.62 -2.64
N GLU A 102 19.55 -7.62 -1.78
CA GLU A 102 18.50 -6.77 -1.21
C GLU A 102 17.72 -6.08 -2.31
N ALA A 103 18.39 -5.44 -3.28
CA ALA A 103 17.71 -4.78 -4.39
C ALA A 103 16.91 -5.78 -5.25
N ALA A 104 17.45 -6.97 -5.52
CA ALA A 104 16.75 -8.01 -6.27
C ALA A 104 15.51 -8.51 -5.50
N ALA A 105 15.63 -8.78 -4.21
CA ALA A 105 14.51 -9.17 -3.35
C ALA A 105 13.46 -8.07 -3.26
N GLY A 106 13.87 -6.81 -3.16
CA GLY A 106 12.99 -5.64 -3.18
C GLY A 106 12.15 -5.56 -4.46
N ILE A 107 12.76 -5.80 -5.63
CA ILE A 107 12.03 -5.86 -6.91
C ILE A 107 11.06 -7.05 -6.96
N MET A 108 11.50 -8.24 -6.52
CA MET A 108 10.62 -9.42 -6.45
C MET A 108 9.40 -9.17 -5.55
N PHE A 109 9.61 -8.55 -4.40
CA PHE A 109 8.55 -8.18 -3.47
C PHE A 109 7.62 -7.11 -4.07
N ALA A 110 8.18 -6.02 -4.58
CA ALA A 110 7.45 -4.89 -5.13
C ALA A 110 6.60 -5.24 -6.36
N ALA A 111 7.06 -6.21 -7.18
CA ALA A 111 6.31 -6.67 -8.34
C ALA A 111 4.87 -7.05 -7.97
N ARG A 112 4.63 -7.73 -6.84
CA ARG A 112 3.28 -8.09 -6.40
C ARG A 112 2.32 -6.90 -6.27
N TRP A 113 2.83 -5.75 -5.83
CA TRP A 113 2.02 -4.58 -5.48
C TRP A 113 1.86 -3.61 -6.66
N CYS A 114 2.78 -3.67 -7.62
CA CYS A 114 2.83 -2.73 -8.74
C CYS A 114 2.23 -3.34 -10.02
N GLY A 115 0.91 -3.45 -10.07
CA GLY A 115 0.19 -3.88 -11.29
C GLY A 115 0.39 -2.95 -12.49
N ASP A 116 0.64 -1.66 -12.22
CA ASP A 116 0.90 -0.64 -13.23
C ASP A 116 2.25 -0.80 -13.95
N LEU A 117 3.13 -1.68 -13.45
CA LEU A 117 4.51 -1.91 -13.90
C LEU A 117 4.72 -3.39 -14.31
N PRO A 118 4.19 -3.82 -15.47
CA PRO A 118 4.35 -5.20 -15.95
C PRO A 118 5.82 -5.58 -16.18
N GLU A 119 6.71 -4.61 -16.39
CA GLU A 119 8.16 -4.84 -16.53
C GLU A 119 8.76 -5.45 -15.26
N LEU A 120 8.26 -5.06 -14.07
CA LEU A 120 8.70 -5.63 -12.80
C LEU A 120 8.24 -7.09 -12.63
N GLN A 121 7.08 -7.46 -13.16
CA GLN A 121 6.61 -8.85 -13.16
C GLN A 121 7.55 -9.74 -13.98
N VAL A 122 7.94 -9.27 -15.17
CA VAL A 122 8.85 -10.02 -16.03
C VAL A 122 10.27 -10.01 -15.45
N ALA A 123 10.70 -8.92 -14.82
CA ALA A 123 11.99 -8.89 -14.13
C ALA A 123 12.03 -9.88 -12.96
N ARG A 124 10.94 -9.97 -12.19
CA ARG A 124 10.80 -10.93 -11.10
C ARG A 124 11.03 -12.36 -11.57
N THR A 125 10.34 -12.83 -12.60
CA THR A 125 10.51 -14.23 -13.08
C THR A 125 11.94 -14.54 -13.47
N ILE A 126 12.63 -13.60 -14.13
CA ILE A 126 14.04 -13.79 -14.51
C ILE A 126 14.97 -13.76 -13.29
N LEU A 127 14.68 -12.93 -12.29
CA LEU A 127 15.45 -12.91 -11.05
C LEU A 127 15.22 -14.19 -10.22
N GLU A 128 14.01 -14.76 -10.23
CA GLU A 128 13.69 -16.04 -9.57
C GLU A 128 14.49 -17.18 -10.21
N ASP A 129 14.59 -17.21 -11.55
CA ASP A 129 15.42 -18.17 -12.29
C ASP A 129 16.92 -18.05 -11.94
N LYS A 130 17.39 -16.84 -11.62
CA LYS A 130 18.82 -16.55 -11.36
C LYS A 130 19.22 -16.81 -9.90
N PHE A 131 18.45 -16.30 -8.95
CA PHE A 131 18.75 -16.37 -7.52
C PHE A 131 18.14 -17.60 -6.84
N GLY A 132 17.23 -18.29 -7.51
CA GLY A 132 16.54 -19.46 -7.01
C GLY A 132 15.18 -19.13 -6.38
N SER A 133 14.32 -20.14 -6.33
CA SER A 133 12.97 -20.06 -5.75
C SER A 133 12.98 -19.75 -4.26
N ASP A 134 14.00 -20.15 -3.51
CA ASP A 134 14.07 -19.96 -2.07
C ASP A 134 14.14 -18.47 -1.72
N MET A 135 14.96 -17.71 -2.46
CA MET A 135 15.03 -16.26 -2.33
C MET A 135 13.72 -15.60 -2.75
N ALA A 136 13.03 -16.13 -3.75
CA ALA A 136 11.74 -15.63 -4.20
C ALA A 136 10.65 -15.77 -3.11
N VAL A 137 10.64 -16.89 -2.40
CA VAL A 137 9.71 -17.15 -1.29
C VAL A 137 10.00 -16.22 -0.12
N ILE A 138 11.26 -16.09 0.28
CA ILE A 138 11.66 -15.16 1.35
C ILE A 138 11.31 -13.71 0.98
N ALA A 139 11.61 -13.30 -0.25
CA ALA A 139 11.26 -11.97 -0.75
C ALA A 139 9.75 -11.75 -0.75
N LYS A 140 8.94 -12.75 -1.13
CA LYS A 140 7.48 -12.68 -1.11
C LYS A 140 6.90 -12.50 0.29
N GLU A 141 7.53 -13.10 1.29
CA GLU A 141 7.16 -12.96 2.71
C GLU A 141 7.57 -11.59 3.27
N GLY A 142 8.47 -10.87 2.60
CA GLY A 142 8.98 -9.58 3.05
C GLY A 142 9.91 -9.72 4.26
N THR A 143 10.59 -10.86 4.40
CA THR A 143 11.46 -11.16 5.54
C THR A 143 12.96 -11.03 5.18
N SER A 144 13.75 -10.61 6.16
CA SER A 144 15.24 -10.59 6.29
C SER A 144 16.13 -10.02 5.18
N ILE A 145 15.71 -9.98 3.92
CA ILE A 145 16.50 -9.55 2.75
C ILE A 145 15.91 -8.28 2.13
N VAL A 146 14.61 -8.02 2.32
CA VAL A 146 13.94 -6.85 1.73
C VAL A 146 14.06 -5.66 2.68
N ASP A 147 14.27 -4.48 2.10
CA ASP A 147 14.19 -3.20 2.82
C ASP A 147 12.91 -3.14 3.68
N PRO A 148 13.03 -3.04 5.02
CA PRO A 148 11.88 -3.05 5.93
C PRO A 148 10.92 -1.87 5.70
N MET A 149 11.42 -0.73 5.22
CA MET A 149 10.60 0.41 4.87
C MET A 149 9.75 0.10 3.66
N LEU A 150 10.28 -0.56 2.63
CA LEU A 150 9.49 -1.01 1.47
C LEU A 150 8.35 -1.94 1.89
N VAL A 151 8.64 -2.90 2.78
CA VAL A 151 7.63 -3.83 3.33
C VAL A 151 6.58 -3.06 4.11
N TRP A 152 6.99 -2.15 5.00
CA TRP A 152 6.05 -1.35 5.77
C TRP A 152 5.19 -0.44 4.89
N LYS A 153 5.73 0.13 3.81
CA LYS A 153 4.98 1.01 2.90
C LYS A 153 3.95 0.26 2.06
N LEU A 154 4.28 -0.94 1.60
CA LEU A 154 3.40 -1.73 0.74
C LEU A 154 2.42 -2.61 1.53
N SER A 155 2.85 -3.18 2.66
CA SER A 155 2.07 -4.12 3.47
C SER A 155 1.59 -3.57 4.82
N GLY A 156 2.07 -2.41 5.25
CA GLY A 156 1.85 -1.91 6.61
C GLY A 156 0.38 -1.67 6.95
N ASP A 157 0.07 -1.74 8.25
CA ASP A 157 -1.29 -1.56 8.75
C ASP A 157 -1.73 -0.10 8.61
N LYS A 158 -2.58 0.12 7.62
CA LYS A 158 -3.17 1.42 7.25
C LYS A 158 -4.18 1.90 8.29
N THR A 159 -4.56 1.03 9.24
CA THR A 159 -5.53 1.35 10.29
C THR A 159 -4.96 2.12 11.47
N ASN A 160 -3.65 2.43 11.46
CA ASN A 160 -3.01 3.18 12.54
C ASN A 160 -3.66 4.57 12.72
N MET A 161 -4.50 4.67 13.74
CA MET A 161 -5.26 5.87 14.07
C MET A 161 -4.38 7.07 14.38
N GLU A 162 -3.17 6.86 14.89
CA GLU A 162 -2.23 7.95 15.19
C GLU A 162 -1.76 8.62 13.90
N LEU A 163 -1.46 7.83 12.86
CA LEU A 163 -1.10 8.36 11.55
C LEU A 163 -2.27 9.10 10.89
N LYS A 164 -3.49 8.55 10.97
CA LYS A 164 -4.70 9.21 10.42
C LYS A 164 -4.94 10.56 11.11
N LYS A 165 -4.82 10.61 12.44
CA LYS A 165 -4.93 11.85 13.21
C LYS A 165 -3.85 12.86 12.82
N LYS A 166 -2.60 12.42 12.69
CA LYS A 166 -1.48 13.29 12.28
C LYS A 166 -1.74 13.93 10.92
N VAL A 167 -2.07 13.14 9.90
CA VAL A 167 -2.36 13.65 8.55
C VAL A 167 -3.58 14.57 8.55
N THR A 168 -4.63 14.23 9.29
CA THR A 168 -5.83 15.08 9.41
C THR A 168 -5.49 16.42 10.07
N LYS A 169 -4.64 16.44 11.11
CA LYS A 169 -4.15 17.67 11.74
C LYS A 169 -3.34 18.53 10.77
N GLU A 170 -2.43 17.93 10.03
CA GLU A 170 -1.62 18.63 9.02
C GLU A 170 -2.53 19.33 7.98
N ILE A 171 -3.52 18.60 7.44
CA ILE A 171 -4.49 19.15 6.48
C ILE A 171 -5.37 20.23 7.12
N ALA A 172 -5.77 20.05 8.39
CA ALA A 172 -6.55 21.06 9.10
C ALA A 172 -5.79 22.38 9.24
N VAL A 173 -4.51 22.33 9.62
CA VAL A 173 -3.65 23.51 9.73
C VAL A 173 -3.49 24.21 8.37
N GLU A 174 -3.27 23.46 7.30
CA GLU A 174 -3.17 24.01 5.93
C GLU A 174 -4.44 24.78 5.51
N ASN A 175 -5.60 24.34 6.00
CA ASN A 175 -6.90 24.95 5.68
C ASN A 175 -7.42 25.89 6.78
N SER A 176 -6.57 26.27 7.74
CA SER A 176 -6.91 27.17 8.87
C SER A 176 -8.04 26.68 9.79
N PHE A 177 -8.16 25.36 9.96
CA PHE A 177 -9.12 24.73 10.89
C PHE A 177 -8.41 24.20 12.15
N MET A 178 -9.07 24.32 13.32
CA MET A 178 -8.68 23.60 14.52
C MET A 178 -9.52 22.34 14.68
N VAL A 179 -8.88 21.18 14.71
CA VAL A 179 -9.55 19.87 14.87
C VAL A 179 -9.20 19.29 16.23
N ASP A 180 -10.23 19.09 17.05
CA ASP A 180 -10.13 18.34 18.30
C ASP A 180 -10.61 16.89 18.05
N PHE A 181 -9.80 15.91 18.46
CA PHE A 181 -10.09 14.48 18.29
C PHE A 181 -10.75 13.86 19.53
N SER A 182 -11.13 14.68 20.51
CA SER A 182 -11.76 14.26 21.76
C SER A 182 -13.10 13.54 21.54
N GLU A 183 -13.87 13.90 20.51
CA GLU A 183 -15.16 13.28 20.17
C GLU A 183 -15.06 11.79 19.78
N LEU A 184 -13.93 11.34 19.23
CA LEU A 184 -13.73 9.95 18.80
C LEU A 184 -13.58 8.97 19.97
N GLN A 185 -13.38 9.45 21.19
CA GLN A 185 -13.35 8.61 22.38
C GLN A 185 -14.77 8.18 22.80
N LEU A 186 -15.80 8.97 22.50
CA LEU A 186 -17.18 8.69 22.89
C LEU A 186 -17.83 7.58 22.05
N GLN A 187 -17.42 7.44 20.78
CA GLN A 187 -17.97 6.42 19.88
C GLN A 187 -17.52 4.99 20.21
N LYS A 188 -16.40 4.84 20.95
CA LYS A 188 -15.96 3.54 21.49
C LYS A 188 -16.81 3.03 22.66
N CYS A 189 -17.63 3.89 23.28
CA CYS A 189 -18.46 3.52 24.41
C CYS A 189 -19.81 2.92 24.00
N HIS A 190 -20.28 3.15 22.77
CA HIS A 190 -21.57 2.62 22.31
C HIS A 190 -21.49 1.22 21.68
N THR A 191 -20.34 0.83 21.11
CA THR A 191 -20.18 -0.48 20.47
C THR A 191 -19.87 -1.63 21.44
N ARG A 192 -19.77 -1.37 22.74
CA ARG A 192 -19.57 -2.41 23.77
C ARG A 192 -20.88 -3.04 24.29
N ILE A 193 -22.05 -2.60 23.82
CA ILE A 193 -23.36 -3.17 24.21
C ILE A 193 -24.08 -3.72 22.97
N SER A 194 -23.56 -4.79 22.36
CA SER A 194 -24.39 -5.74 21.60
C SER A 194 -23.62 -7.04 21.38
N GLY A 195 -23.61 -7.87 22.42
CA GLY A 195 -22.93 -9.15 22.41
C GLY A 195 -23.49 -10.12 23.44
N HIS A 196 -24.81 -10.33 23.45
CA HIS A 196 -25.42 -11.60 23.85
C HIS A 196 -26.93 -11.66 23.48
N LYS A 197 -27.29 -12.61 22.61
CA LYS A 197 -28.64 -13.23 22.46
C LYS A 197 -28.72 -14.39 23.46
N ASP A 198 -29.82 -14.88 24.04
CA ASP A 198 -31.29 -14.75 24.04
C ASP A 198 -31.75 -15.57 25.31
N PRO A 199 -33.03 -15.95 25.57
CA PRO A 199 -34.34 -15.29 25.48
C PRO A 199 -35.15 -15.35 26.80
N GLY A 200 -36.14 -14.47 26.96
CA GLY A 200 -37.31 -14.74 27.81
C GLY A 200 -37.52 -13.79 28.98
N ALA A 201 -38.44 -12.83 28.82
CA ALA A 201 -39.44 -12.42 29.81
C ALA A 201 -40.28 -11.26 29.26
N ASN A 202 -41.60 -11.37 29.44
CA ASN A 202 -42.57 -10.31 29.26
C ASN A 202 -42.23 -9.07 30.12
N ILE A 203 -42.59 -7.87 29.64
CA ILE A 203 -43.48 -6.88 30.30
C ILE A 203 -43.34 -5.51 29.59
N ILE A 204 -44.41 -5.12 28.89
CA ILE A 204 -45.09 -3.80 28.83
C ILE A 204 -44.30 -2.57 29.35
N ASN A 205 -43.90 -1.64 28.47
CA ASN A 205 -44.33 -0.22 28.49
C ASN A 205 -43.66 0.67 27.43
N ARG A 206 -44.50 1.20 26.53
CA ARG A 206 -44.65 2.62 26.16
C ARG A 206 -43.40 3.52 26.22
N CYS A 207 -42.82 3.82 25.05
CA CYS A 207 -42.15 5.10 24.78
C CYS A 207 -42.59 5.63 23.41
N ALA A 208 -43.23 6.81 23.44
CA ALA A 208 -43.61 7.58 22.28
C ALA A 208 -42.39 8.29 21.68
N GLY A 209 -42.36 8.34 20.35
CA GLY A 209 -41.81 9.42 19.53
C GLY A 209 -40.37 9.88 19.77
N THR A 210 -39.50 9.65 18.79
CA THR A 210 -39.12 10.70 17.83
C THR A 210 -38.37 10.06 16.67
N LYS A 211 -38.78 10.42 15.46
CA LYS A 211 -38.16 10.01 14.20
C LYS A 211 -36.85 10.77 14.05
N SER A 212 -35.76 10.09 13.72
CA SER A 212 -34.74 10.67 12.84
C SER A 212 -34.11 9.58 11.96
N HIS A 213 -34.50 9.65 10.69
CA HIS A 213 -33.74 9.36 9.48
C HIS A 213 -32.80 8.15 9.47
N THR A 214 -33.36 7.03 8.99
CA THR A 214 -32.76 6.06 8.05
C THR A 214 -31.23 6.08 7.92
N CYS A 215 -30.56 5.17 8.63
CA CYS A 215 -29.27 4.66 8.20
C CYS A 215 -29.47 3.87 6.91
N ASP A 216 -29.08 4.46 5.79
CA ASP A 216 -29.06 3.81 4.49
C ASP A 216 -27.87 2.84 4.44
N GLU A 217 -28.10 1.60 4.90
CA GLU A 217 -27.16 0.47 4.82
C GLU A 217 -27.00 -0.06 3.38
N SER A 218 -26.76 0.82 2.40
CA SER A 218 -26.65 0.41 0.98
C SER A 218 -25.21 0.41 0.43
N TRP A 219 -24.24 0.98 1.15
CA TRP A 219 -22.92 1.25 0.56
C TRP A 219 -21.82 0.19 0.81
N TYR A 220 -22.12 -0.90 1.52
CA TYR A 220 -21.14 -1.99 1.74
C TYR A 220 -21.12 -3.07 0.65
N ARG A 221 -21.81 -2.89 -0.49
CA ARG A 221 -22.00 -3.96 -1.49
C ARG A 221 -21.61 -3.65 -2.94
N ILE A 222 -20.84 -2.60 -3.22
CA ILE A 222 -20.52 -2.23 -4.62
C ILE A 222 -19.04 -2.37 -5.03
N GLU A 223 -18.07 -2.63 -4.15
CA GLU A 223 -16.67 -2.86 -4.58
C GLU A 223 -16.13 -4.29 -4.32
N CYS A 224 -16.93 -5.31 -4.58
CA CYS A 224 -16.45 -6.72 -4.63
C CYS A 224 -16.61 -7.41 -6.00
N HIS A 225 -16.89 -6.67 -7.09
CA HIS A 225 -17.09 -7.30 -8.42
C HIS A 225 -16.12 -6.87 -9.53
N ILE A 226 -14.97 -6.28 -9.20
CA ILE A 226 -13.90 -6.02 -10.17
C ILE A 226 -12.59 -6.62 -9.66
N PHE A 227 -12.55 -7.93 -9.45
CA PHE A 227 -11.31 -8.73 -9.44
C PHE A 227 -11.65 -10.20 -9.68
N THR A 228 -12.37 -10.47 -10.76
CA THR A 228 -12.40 -11.80 -11.39
C THR A 228 -12.70 -11.61 -12.87
N ILE A 229 -11.64 -11.45 -13.65
CA ILE A 229 -11.37 -11.96 -15.00
C ILE A 229 -9.89 -11.69 -15.26
#